data_AF-A0A9W9MDE5-F1
#
_entry.id   AF-A0A9W9MDE5-F1
#
_cell.length_a   1.000
_cell.length_b   1.000
_cell.length_c   1.000
_cell.angle_alpha   90.00
_cell.angle_beta   90.00
_cell.angle_gamma   90.00
#
_symmetry.space_group_name_H-M   'P 1'
#
loop_
_entity.id
_entity.type
_entity.pdbx_description
1 polymer ?
#
loop_
_entity_poly.entity_id
_entity_poly.type
_entity_poly.pdbx_seq_one_letter_code
_entity_poly.pdbx_strand_id
1 'polypeptide(L)'
;MEASDLIKVAAEQCVEGFTLCLSVPALEGNEWAENRLADMNLWISGTGACTQGRASLDSRLALMPEARDVIANLLRLLGTAVDEYRMQS
;
A
#
# COMPACT_ATOMS: atom_id res chain seq x y z
N MET A 1 -15.51 -11.11 16.19
CA MET A 1 -14.68 -9.90 16.13
C MET A 1 -14.34 -9.70 14.67
N GLU A 2 -14.90 -8.67 14.03
CA GLU A 2 -14.51 -8.34 12.65
C GLU A 2 -13.03 -7.97 12.64
N ALA A 3 -12.31 -8.42 11.61
CA ALA A 3 -10.93 -8.03 11.45
C ALA A 3 -10.88 -6.53 11.13
N SER A 4 -9.98 -5.83 11.80
CA SER A 4 -9.64 -4.44 11.52
C SER A 4 -9.16 -4.31 10.07
N ASP A 5 -9.64 -3.38 9.25
CA ASP A 5 -9.18 -3.26 7.84
C ASP A 5 -8.03 -2.24 7.67
N LEU A 6 -7.14 -2.11 8.67
CA LEU A 6 -6.17 -1.02 8.70
C LEU A 6 -5.07 -1.19 7.65
N ILE A 7 -4.58 -2.42 7.48
CA ILE A 7 -3.55 -2.70 6.49
C ILE A 7 -4.17 -2.62 5.09
N LYS A 8 -5.36 -3.19 4.91
CA LYS A 8 -6.10 -3.09 3.65
C LYS A 8 -6.25 -1.64 3.19
N VAL A 9 -6.83 -0.77 4.03
CA VAL A 9 -7.08 0.64 3.66
C VAL A 9 -5.76 1.36 3.34
N ALA A 10 -4.71 1.14 4.13
CA ALA A 10 -3.42 1.78 3.88
C ALA A 10 -2.74 1.26 2.58
N ALA A 11 -2.89 -0.02 2.26
CA ALA A 11 -2.38 -0.60 1.03
C ALA A 11 -3.12 -0.09 -0.21
N GLU A 12 -4.45 0.06 -0.13
CA GLU A 12 -5.28 0.64 -1.21
C GLU A 12 -4.87 2.09 -1.49
N GLN A 13 -4.58 2.89 -0.46
CA GLN A 13 -4.07 4.25 -0.61
C GLN A 13 -2.71 4.31 -1.30
N CYS A 14 -1.79 3.39 -1.00
CA CYS A 14 -0.51 3.30 -1.71
C CYS A 14 -0.72 2.99 -3.20
N VAL A 15 -1.62 2.05 -3.54
CA VAL A 15 -1.93 1.70 -4.94
C VAL A 15 -2.50 2.90 -5.67
N GLU A 16 -3.43 3.64 -5.05
CA GLU A 16 -3.99 4.87 -5.62
C GLU A 16 -2.88 5.91 -5.86
N GLY A 17 -2.02 6.17 -4.87
CA GLY A 17 -0.90 7.11 -5.00
C GLY A 17 0.04 6.76 -6.15
N PHE A 18 0.47 5.50 -6.25
CA PHE A 18 1.30 5.04 -7.37
C PHE A 18 0.58 5.11 -8.71
N THR A 19 -0.73 4.84 -8.75
CA THR A 19 -1.53 4.96 -9.97
C THR A 19 -1.60 6.40 -10.44
N LEU A 20 -1.73 7.36 -9.53
CA LEU A 20 -1.71 8.79 -9.86
C LEU A 20 -0.34 9.24 -10.39
N CYS A 21 0.76 8.65 -9.93
CA CYS A 21 2.09 8.94 -10.46
C CYS A 21 2.25 8.56 -11.94
N LEU A 22 1.49 7.60 -12.46
CA LEU A 22 1.50 7.24 -13.89
C LEU A 22 1.04 8.38 -14.80
N SER A 23 0.28 9.34 -14.25
CA SER A 23 -0.22 10.50 -15.00
C SER A 23 0.73 11.71 -14.95
N VAL A 24 1.91 11.57 -14.32
CA VAL A 24 2.89 12.65 -14.18
C VAL A 24 4.04 12.44 -15.17
N PRO A 25 4.16 13.24 -16.24
CA PRO A 25 5.19 13.03 -17.28
C PRO A 25 6.63 13.03 -16.76
N ALA A 26 6.91 13.82 -15.71
CA ALA A 26 8.23 13.84 -15.07
C ALA A 26 8.60 12.52 -14.37
N LEU A 27 7.61 11.70 -14.01
CA LEU A 27 7.77 10.41 -13.34
C LEU A 27 7.75 9.20 -14.29
N GLU A 28 7.53 9.45 -15.59
CA GLU A 28 7.54 8.43 -16.65
C GLU A 28 8.98 7.94 -16.96
N GLY A 29 9.98 8.73 -16.58
CA GLY A 29 11.39 8.41 -16.78
C GLY A 29 11.77 7.05 -16.19
N ASN A 30 12.33 6.18 -17.03
CA ASN A 30 12.83 4.85 -16.66
C ASN A 30 11.75 3.95 -16.01
N GLU A 31 10.48 4.12 -16.40
CA GLU A 31 9.35 3.29 -15.94
C GLU A 31 9.22 3.28 -14.41
N TRP A 32 9.63 4.35 -13.72
CA TRP A 32 9.71 4.36 -12.25
C TRP A 32 8.34 4.10 -11.61
N ALA A 33 7.32 4.84 -12.03
CA ALA A 33 5.97 4.73 -11.47
C ALA A 33 5.36 3.34 -11.76
N GLU A 34 5.55 2.81 -12.97
CA GLU A 34 5.09 1.48 -13.37
C GLU A 34 5.76 0.38 -12.53
N ASN A 35 7.09 0.42 -12.40
CA ASN A 35 7.85 -0.54 -11.62
C ASN A 35 7.46 -0.52 -10.13
N ARG A 36 7.26 0.67 -9.55
CA ARG A 36 6.83 0.76 -8.14
C ARG A 36 5.39 0.30 -7.91
N LEU A 37 4.49 0.59 -8.85
CA LEU A 37 3.13 0.04 -8.80
C LEU A 37 3.14 -1.49 -8.91
N ALA A 38 3.97 -2.06 -9.79
CA ALA A 38 4.14 -3.50 -9.93
C ALA A 38 4.67 -4.14 -8.62
N ASP A 39 5.69 -3.54 -8.00
CA ASP A 39 6.22 -4.00 -6.70
C ASP A 39 5.15 -3.99 -5.62
N MET A 40 4.35 -2.92 -5.54
CA MET A 40 3.26 -2.80 -4.57
C MET A 40 2.19 -3.88 -4.79
N ASN A 41 1.81 -4.15 -6.05
CA ASN A 41 0.85 -5.21 -6.39
C ASN A 41 1.38 -6.61 -6.04
N LEU A 42 2.67 -6.87 -6.27
CA LEU A 42 3.31 -8.12 -5.84
C LEU A 42 3.29 -8.28 -4.32
N TRP A 43 3.57 -7.22 -3.58
CA TRP A 43 3.50 -7.23 -2.12
C TRP A 43 2.07 -7.50 -1.62
N ILE A 44 1.06 -6.83 -2.19
CA ILE A 44 -0.36 -7.05 -1.84
C ILE A 44 -0.76 -8.50 -2.08
N SER A 45 -0.43 -9.04 -3.25
CA SER A 45 -0.75 -10.41 -3.63
C SER A 45 -0.05 -11.43 -2.71
N GLY A 46 1.24 -11.24 -2.45
CA GLY A 46 2.03 -12.15 -1.61
C GLY A 46 1.64 -12.14 -0.13
N THR A 47 1.15 -11.01 0.37
CA THR A 47 0.80 -10.87 1.79
C THR A 47 -0.69 -11.08 2.09
N GLY A 48 -1.56 -10.94 1.09
CA GLY A 48 -3.00 -10.91 1.28
C GLY A 48 -3.50 -9.60 1.91
N ALA A 49 -2.79 -8.49 1.70
CA ALA A 49 -3.12 -7.19 2.31
C ALA A 49 -4.53 -6.69 1.94
N CYS A 50 -4.94 -6.89 0.69
CA CYS A 50 -6.28 -6.49 0.21
C CYS A 50 -7.27 -7.67 0.09
N THR A 51 -6.89 -8.86 0.58
CA THR A 51 -7.77 -10.02 0.64
C THR A 51 -8.82 -9.83 1.75
N GLN A 52 -10.00 -10.42 1.60
CA GLN A 52 -11.07 -10.36 2.61
C GLN A 52 -11.09 -11.58 3.53
N GLY A 53 -11.73 -11.42 4.69
CA GLY A 53 -11.97 -12.50 5.63
C GLY A 53 -10.68 -13.06 6.21
N ARG A 54 -10.71 -14.34 6.63
CA ARG A 54 -9.61 -14.97 7.40
C ARG A 54 -8.27 -15.04 6.66
N ALA A 55 -8.28 -14.93 5.33
CA ALA A 55 -7.06 -14.90 4.53
C ALA A 55 -6.39 -13.52 4.51
N SER A 56 -7.07 -12.45 4.95
CA SER A 56 -6.50 -11.11 4.99
C SER A 56 -5.31 -11.02 5.95
N LEU A 57 -4.33 -10.18 5.61
CA LEU A 57 -3.20 -9.93 6.50
C LEU A 57 -3.66 -9.35 7.85
N ASP A 58 -4.65 -8.47 7.83
CA ASP A 58 -5.29 -7.95 9.03
C ASP A 58 -5.87 -9.06 9.93
N SER A 59 -6.58 -10.04 9.35
CA SER A 59 -7.14 -11.17 10.09
C SER A 59 -6.04 -12.06 10.68
N ARG A 60 -4.97 -12.30 9.91
CA ARG A 60 -3.81 -13.08 10.36
C ARG A 60 -3.07 -12.42 11.51
N LEU A 61 -3.13 -11.08 11.62
CA LEU A 61 -2.52 -10.30 12.69
C LEU A 61 -3.51 -9.86 13.78
N ALA A 62 -4.73 -10.39 13.81
CA ALA A 62 -5.76 -9.96 14.75
C ALA A 62 -5.36 -10.14 16.23
N LEU A 63 -4.47 -11.09 16.54
CA LEU A 63 -3.92 -11.33 17.89
C LEU A 63 -2.59 -10.62 18.15
N MET A 64 -2.09 -9.83 17.19
CA MET A 64 -0.83 -9.08 17.26
C MET A 64 -1.05 -7.63 16.82
N PRO A 65 -1.84 -6.85 17.59
CA PRO A 65 -2.26 -5.51 17.17
C PRO A 65 -1.07 -4.57 16.93
N GLU A 66 0.03 -4.69 17.69
CA GLU A 66 1.22 -3.86 17.51
C GLU A 66 1.88 -4.12 16.15
N ALA A 67 1.97 -5.39 15.73
CA ALA A 67 2.52 -5.75 14.42
C ALA A 67 1.63 -5.24 13.29
N ARG A 68 0.30 -5.37 13.44
CA ARG A 68 -0.67 -4.84 12.49
C ARG A 68 -0.52 -3.33 12.35
N ASP A 69 -0.45 -2.62 13.47
CA ASP A 69 -0.39 -1.16 13.49
C ASP A 69 0.94 -0.64 12.93
N VAL A 70 2.07 -1.33 13.20
CA VAL A 70 3.37 -1.03 12.56
C VAL A 70 3.28 -1.15 11.04
N ILE A 71 2.71 -2.23 10.52
CA ILE A 71 2.58 -2.43 9.06
C ILE A 71 1.66 -1.36 8.46
N ALA A 72 0.50 -1.10 9.08
CA ALA A 72 -0.43 -0.08 8.61
C ALA A 72 0.20 1.32 8.61
N ASN A 73 0.98 1.67 9.64
CA ASN A 73 1.64 2.96 9.72
C ASN A 73 2.80 3.09 8.72
N LEU A 74 3.56 2.02 8.46
CA LEU A 74 4.58 2.02 7.42
C LEU A 74 3.97 2.24 6.03
N LEU A 75 2.83 1.61 5.74
CA LEU A 75 2.10 1.83 4.49
C LEU A 75 1.59 3.28 4.37
N ARG A 76 1.01 3.85 5.44
CA ARG A 76 0.59 5.26 5.43
C ARG A 76 1.75 6.22 5.18
N LEU A 77 2.90 5.95 5.80
CA LEU A 77 4.10 6.75 5.58
C LEU A 77 4.58 6.64 4.13
N LEU A 78 4.57 5.43 3.56
CA LEU A 78 4.89 5.22 2.15
C LEU A 78 3.93 5.99 1.24
N GLY A 79 2.61 5.87 1.45
CA GLY A 79 1.61 6.61 0.68
C GLY A 79 1.83 8.13 0.75
N THR A 80 2.11 8.66 1.94
CA THR A 80 2.44 10.08 2.14
C THR A 80 3.68 10.48 1.34
N ALA A 81 4.76 9.68 1.39
CA ALA A 81 5.99 9.96 0.67
C ALA A 81 5.79 9.90 -0.86
N VAL A 82 4.96 8.99 -1.36
CA VAL A 82 4.62 8.89 -2.78
C VAL A 82 3.84 10.13 -3.24
N ASP A 83 2.85 10.57 -2.47
CA ASP A 83 2.09 11.77 -2.79
C ASP A 83 2.96 13.04 -2.75
N GLU A 84 3.83 13.17 -1.75
CA GLU A 84 4.79 14.28 -1.67
C GLU A 84 5.73 14.30 -2.88
N TYR A 85 6.26 13.15 -3.27
CA TYR A 85 7.13 13.03 -4.44
C TYR A 85 6.38 13.40 -5.73
N ARG A 86 5.13 12.95 -5.87
CA ARG A 86 4.25 13.29 -7.00
C ARG A 86 3.97 14.78 -7.11
N MET A 87 3.72 15.47 -5.99
CA MET A 87 3.45 16.92 -5.97
C MET A 87 4.69 17.77 -6.25
N GLN A 88 5.89 17.23 -6.06
CA GLN A 88 7.17 17.91 -6.29
C GLN A 88 7.74 17.66 -7.70
N SER A 89 7.12 16.78 -8.47
CA SER A 89 7.57 16.34 -9.81
C SER A 89 6.91 17.11 -10.94
#